data_AF-A0A0K2XFX4-F1
#
_entry.id   AF-A0A0K2XFX4-F1
#
_cell.length_a   1.000
_cell.length_b   1.000
_cell.length_c   1.000
_cell.angle_alpha   90.00
_cell.angle_beta   90.00
_cell.angle_gamma   90.00
#
_symmetry.space_group_name_H-M   'P 1'
#
loop_
_entity.id
_entity.type
_entity.pdbx_description
1 polymer ?
#
loop_
_entity_poly.entity_id
_entity_poly.type
_entity_poly.pdbx_seq_one_letter_code
_entity_poly.pdbx_strand_id
1 'polypeptide(L)'
;MVEDTLRYLHNNEDLALRLKQIRHQATLIFTRYGIDFLWLYTQRDSLNDVLSLHDNPPKEPSSLNMLQANFKRAQESARVLEECFKYLMPQKPQDPSFKTLRYSLYTLEKECMVFLNDLPKNSFFSVE
;
A
#
# COMPACT_ATOMS: atom_id res chain seq x y z
N MET A 1 -2.82 5.82 4.48
CA MET A 1 -3.25 6.77 3.43
C MET A 1 -4.45 6.27 2.64
N VAL A 2 -4.36 5.24 1.79
CA VAL A 2 -5.56 4.71 1.08
C VAL A 2 -6.63 4.23 2.07
N GLU A 3 -6.22 3.47 3.10
CA GLU A 3 -7.09 3.03 4.21
C GLU A 3 -7.79 4.23 4.87
N ASP A 4 -7.05 5.30 5.16
CA ASP A 4 -7.56 6.49 5.84
C ASP A 4 -8.50 7.30 4.95
N THR A 5 -8.24 7.40 3.65
CA THR A 5 -9.15 8.06 2.71
C THR A 5 -10.49 7.32 2.64
N LEU A 6 -10.47 6.00 2.53
CA LEU A 6 -11.72 5.24 2.51
C LEU A 6 -12.45 5.28 3.85
N ARG A 7 -11.71 5.27 4.97
CA ARG A 7 -12.28 5.36 6.32
C ARG A 7 -12.88 6.73 6.62
N TYR A 8 -12.10 7.80 6.45
CA TYR A 8 -12.47 9.12 6.95
C TYR A 8 -13.12 10.02 5.91
N LEU A 9 -12.73 9.91 4.63
CA LEU A 9 -13.30 10.76 3.58
C LEU A 9 -14.58 10.15 2.99
N HIS A 10 -14.59 8.83 2.78
CA HIS A 10 -15.70 8.15 2.11
C HIS A 10 -16.55 7.25 3.02
N ASN A 11 -16.16 7.08 4.29
CA ASN A 11 -16.83 6.24 5.27
C ASN A 11 -17.18 4.83 4.73
N ASN A 12 -16.30 4.27 3.90
CA ASN A 12 -16.48 2.95 3.30
C ASN A 12 -15.83 1.89 4.20
N GLU A 13 -16.64 1.27 5.06
CA GLU A 13 -16.17 0.32 6.07
C GLU A 13 -15.52 -0.93 5.46
N ASP A 14 -16.14 -1.54 4.45
CA ASP A 14 -15.66 -2.79 3.85
C ASP A 14 -14.25 -2.63 3.26
N LEU A 15 -14.06 -1.64 2.38
CA LEU A 15 -12.77 -1.43 1.72
C LEU A 15 -11.70 -0.99 2.73
N ALA A 16 -12.05 -0.15 3.70
CA ALA A 16 -11.13 0.26 4.76
C ALA A 16 -10.70 -0.93 5.63
N LEU A 17 -11.62 -1.83 5.98
CA LEU A 17 -11.32 -3.01 6.78
C LEU A 17 -10.41 -3.98 6.03
N ARG A 18 -10.66 -4.21 4.74
CA ARG A 18 -9.84 -5.10 3.91
C ARG A 18 -8.42 -4.55 3.68
N LEU A 19 -8.27 -3.23 3.52
CA LEU A 19 -6.95 -2.58 3.50
C LEU A 19 -6.21 -2.72 4.84
N LYS A 20 -6.93 -2.53 5.96
CA LYS A 20 -6.40 -2.75 7.31
C LYS A 20 -5.91 -4.19 7.49
N GLN A 21 -6.66 -5.16 6.98
CA GLN A 21 -6.27 -6.57 7.02
C GLN A 21 -4.98 -6.83 6.24
N ILE A 22 -4.82 -6.29 5.02
CA ILE A 22 -3.56 -6.41 4.26
C ILE A 22 -2.38 -5.87 5.06
N ARG A 23 -2.51 -4.68 5.65
CA ARG A 23 -1.46 -4.06 6.48
C ARG A 23 -1.11 -4.94 7.69
N HIS A 24 -2.11 -5.51 8.34
CA HIS A 24 -1.88 -6.43 9.47
C HIS A 24 -1.17 -7.70 9.02
N GLN A 25 -1.60 -8.31 7.91
CA GLN A 25 -0.96 -9.52 7.37
C GLN A 25 0.50 -9.27 7.00
N ALA A 26 0.83 -8.11 6.41
CA ALA A 26 2.23 -7.73 6.14
C ALA A 26 3.08 -7.73 7.43
N THR A 27 2.52 -7.22 8.53
CA THR A 27 3.20 -7.22 9.84
C THR A 27 3.37 -8.65 10.36
N LEU A 28 2.34 -9.48 10.27
CA LEU A 28 2.38 -10.87 10.73
C LEU A 28 3.42 -11.71 9.99
N ILE A 29 3.63 -11.47 8.69
CA ILE A 29 4.71 -12.13 7.93
C ILE A 29 6.05 -11.85 8.60
N PHE A 30 6.38 -10.57 8.84
CA PHE A 30 7.65 -10.22 9.49
C PHE A 30 7.78 -10.79 10.91
N THR A 31 6.73 -10.68 11.73
CA THR A 31 6.74 -11.22 13.10
C THR A 31 6.94 -12.73 13.11
N ARG A 32 6.29 -13.46 12.20
CA ARG A 32 6.40 -14.92 12.09
C ARG A 32 7.81 -15.39 11.82
N TYR A 33 8.55 -14.67 10.97
CA TYR A 33 9.93 -15.01 10.62
C TYR A 33 10.95 -14.34 11.55
N GLY A 34 10.53 -13.72 12.65
CA GLY A 34 11.42 -13.13 13.65
C GLY A 34 12.28 -11.99 13.11
N ILE A 35 11.78 -11.25 12.10
CA ILE A 35 12.53 -10.15 11.51
C ILE A 35 12.63 -8.99 12.51
N ASP A 36 13.86 -8.62 12.85
CA ASP A 36 14.14 -7.49 13.70
C ASP A 36 13.98 -6.18 12.93
N PHE A 37 12.89 -5.47 13.20
CA PHE A 37 12.65 -4.16 12.62
C PHE A 37 13.68 -3.12 13.06
N LEU A 38 14.20 -3.21 14.28
CA LEU A 38 15.21 -2.26 14.76
C LEU A 38 16.47 -2.36 13.91
N TRP A 39 16.94 -3.59 13.66
CA TRP A 39 18.06 -3.84 12.76
C TRP A 39 17.78 -3.26 11.35
N LEU A 40 16.60 -3.49 10.77
CA LEU A 40 16.25 -2.92 9.46
C LEU A 40 16.34 -1.39 9.44
N TYR A 41 15.92 -0.72 10.51
CA TYR A 41 16.05 0.74 10.62
C TYR A 41 17.51 1.19 10.68
N THR A 42 18.38 0.47 11.37
CA THR A 42 19.82 0.80 11.43
C THR A 42 20.54 0.68 10.09
N GLN A 43 20.02 -0.13 9.17
CA GLN A 43 20.59 -0.30 7.83
C GLN A 43 20.12 0.76 6.82
N ARG A 44 19.21 1.67 7.22
CA ARG A 44 18.67 2.69 6.31
C ARG A 44 19.66 3.83 6.12
N ASP A 45 20.25 3.91 4.93
CA ASP A 45 21.09 5.03 4.50
C ASP A 45 20.43 5.81 3.35
N SER A 46 19.49 6.70 3.70
CA SER A 46 18.79 7.52 2.71
C SER A 46 19.65 8.68 2.17
N LEU A 47 20.73 9.04 2.85
CA LEU A 47 21.58 10.17 2.44
C LEU A 47 22.46 9.79 1.25
N ASN A 48 22.97 8.55 1.25
CA ASN A 48 23.78 8.03 0.17
C ASN A 48 22.98 7.20 -0.84
N ASP A 49 21.64 7.27 -0.79
CA ASP A 49 20.78 6.54 -1.73
C ASP A 49 20.93 7.13 -3.13
N VAL A 50 21.14 6.23 -4.10
CA VAL A 50 21.23 6.60 -5.50
C VAL A 50 19.85 7.04 -5.97
N LEU A 51 19.77 8.11 -6.76
CA LEU A 51 18.52 8.72 -7.24
C LEU A 51 17.67 9.44 -6.18
N SER A 52 18.25 9.83 -5.03
CA SER A 52 17.57 10.61 -3.98
C SER A 52 17.05 11.99 -4.42
N LEU A 53 17.51 12.53 -5.55
CA LEU A 53 17.18 13.89 -6.03
C LEU A 53 15.99 13.94 -7.02
N HIS A 54 15.15 12.91 -7.10
CA HIS A 54 14.07 12.84 -8.09
C HIS A 54 12.67 12.77 -7.47
N ASP A 55 12.25 13.88 -6.86
CA ASP A 55 10.84 14.13 -6.58
C ASP A 55 10.27 15.06 -7.65
N ASN A 56 9.63 14.47 -8.66
CA ASN A 56 8.79 15.24 -9.57
C ASN A 56 7.38 15.29 -8.98
N PRO A 57 6.92 16.45 -8.48
CA PRO A 57 5.53 16.57 -8.07
C PRO A 57 4.62 16.28 -9.27
N PRO A 58 3.47 15.63 -9.05
CA PRO A 58 2.51 15.41 -10.12
C PRO A 58 2.09 16.75 -10.72
N LYS A 59 2.10 16.85 -12.06
CA LYS A 59 1.75 18.08 -12.80
C LYS A 59 0.33 18.58 -12.49
N GLU A 60 -0.59 17.66 -12.19
CA GLU A 60 -1.95 17.96 -11.76
C GLU A 60 -2.32 17.11 -10.54
N PRO A 61 -2.43 17.73 -9.35
CA PRO A 61 -2.80 17.02 -8.13
C PRO A 61 -4.28 16.65 -8.17
N SER A 62 -4.56 15.36 -8.03
CA SER A 62 -5.92 14.82 -7.88
C SER A 62 -5.91 13.76 -6.79
N SER A 63 -6.95 13.75 -5.94
CA SER A 63 -7.15 12.72 -4.92
C SER A 63 -7.13 11.31 -5.51
N LEU A 64 -7.61 11.14 -6.76
CA LEU A 64 -7.60 9.87 -7.46
C LEU A 64 -6.18 9.46 -7.88
N ASN A 65 -5.42 10.38 -8.50
CA ASN A 65 -4.02 10.15 -8.88
C ASN A 65 -3.16 9.80 -7.66
N MET A 66 -3.41 10.50 -6.55
CA MET A 66 -2.76 10.27 -5.26
C MET A 66 -3.07 8.86 -4.71
N LEU A 67 -4.34 8.42 -4.75
CA LEU A 67 -4.72 7.07 -4.32
C LEU A 67 -4.10 5.99 -5.20
N GLN A 68 -4.15 6.16 -6.53
CA GLN A 68 -3.49 5.26 -7.48
C GLN A 68 -1.99 5.14 -7.21
N ALA A 69 -1.29 6.27 -7.04
CA ALA A 69 0.13 6.28 -6.73
C ALA A 69 0.44 5.52 -5.43
N ASN A 70 -0.38 5.68 -4.39
CA ASN A 70 -0.20 4.93 -3.14
C ASN A 70 -0.45 3.42 -3.30
N PHE A 71 -1.45 3.01 -4.09
CA PHE A 71 -1.63 1.60 -4.45
C PHE A 71 -0.40 1.05 -5.19
N LYS A 72 0.11 1.78 -6.19
CA LYS A 72 1.31 1.37 -6.93
C LYS A 72 2.53 1.23 -6.03
N ARG A 73 2.77 2.17 -5.11
CA ARG A 73 3.85 2.06 -4.13
C ARG A 73 3.69 0.84 -3.22
N ALA A 74 2.47 0.56 -2.75
CA ALA A 74 2.22 -0.61 -1.90
C ALA A 74 2.41 -1.93 -2.67
N GLN A 75 1.94 -2.00 -3.92
CA GLN A 75 2.11 -3.14 -4.81
C GLN A 75 3.59 -3.41 -5.10
N GLU A 76 4.36 -2.35 -5.39
CA GLU A 76 5.80 -2.46 -5.65
C GLU A 76 6.56 -2.84 -4.37
N SER A 77 6.20 -2.25 -3.22
CA SER A 77 6.78 -2.65 -1.93
C SER A 77 6.55 -4.14 -1.66
N ALA A 78 5.34 -4.65 -1.91
CA ALA A 78 5.05 -6.07 -1.79
C ALA A 78 5.83 -6.92 -2.81
N ARG A 79 6.04 -6.44 -4.04
CA ARG A 79 6.86 -7.10 -5.07
C ARG A 79 8.32 -7.23 -4.62
N VAL A 80 8.91 -6.14 -4.11
CA VAL A 80 10.28 -6.10 -3.62
C VAL A 80 10.43 -7.06 -2.43
N LEU A 81 9.53 -7.00 -1.45
CA LEU A 81 9.56 -7.89 -0.30
C LEU A 81 9.35 -9.37 -0.68
N GLU A 82 8.49 -9.66 -1.66
CA GLU A 82 8.36 -11.00 -2.25
C GLU A 82 9.71 -11.49 -2.79
N GLU A 83 10.39 -10.70 -3.63
CA GLU A 83 11.66 -11.09 -4.25
C GLU A 83 12.82 -11.19 -3.25
N CYS A 84 12.94 -10.24 -2.32
CA CYS A 84 14.00 -10.22 -1.32
C CYS A 84 13.90 -11.39 -0.33
N PHE A 85 12.69 -11.76 0.07
CA PHE A 85 12.49 -12.73 1.15
C PHE A 85 12.08 -14.12 0.68
N LYS A 86 11.79 -14.37 -0.61
CA LYS A 86 11.33 -15.68 -1.09
C LYS A 86 12.23 -16.88 -0.74
N TYR A 87 13.54 -16.65 -0.58
CA TYR A 87 14.49 -17.71 -0.19
C TYR A 87 14.77 -17.76 1.31
N LEU A 88 14.57 -16.63 2.01
CA LEU A 88 14.81 -16.51 3.45
C LEU A 88 13.60 -16.93 4.29
N MET A 89 12.40 -16.85 3.70
CA MET A 89 11.12 -17.14 4.33
C MET A 89 10.45 -18.32 3.62
N PRO A 90 10.80 -19.58 3.93
CA PRO A 90 10.13 -20.74 3.37
C PRO A 90 8.66 -20.73 3.81
N GLN A 91 7.76 -20.62 2.84
CA GLN A 91 6.33 -20.45 3.06
C GLN A 91 5.61 -21.78 3.03
N LYS A 92 4.68 -22.00 3.95
CA LYS A 92 3.70 -23.08 3.80
C LYS A 92 2.58 -22.63 2.85
N PRO A 93 1.98 -23.52 2.05
CA PRO A 93 0.98 -23.13 1.05
C PRO A 93 -0.22 -22.33 1.58
N GLN A 94 -0.58 -22.53 2.84
CA GLN A 94 -1.69 -21.86 3.53
C GLN A 94 -1.34 -20.48 4.10
N ASP A 95 -0.06 -20.12 4.11
CA ASP A 95 0.41 -18.91 4.75
C ASP A 95 0.34 -17.71 3.80
N PRO A 96 -0.06 -16.53 4.31
CA PRO A 96 -0.01 -15.31 3.51
C PRO A 96 1.44 -14.95 3.18
N SER A 97 1.69 -14.66 1.91
CA SER A 97 2.95 -14.18 1.36
C SER A 97 2.84 -12.76 0.84
N PHE A 98 3.96 -12.07 0.66
CA PHE A 98 3.96 -10.78 -0.04
C PHE A 98 3.41 -10.88 -1.47
N LYS A 99 3.55 -12.04 -2.12
CA LYS A 99 2.85 -12.34 -3.38
C LYS A 99 1.33 -12.25 -3.20
N THR A 100 0.77 -12.97 -2.23
CA THR A 100 -0.69 -12.94 -1.99
C THR A 100 -1.18 -11.53 -1.63
N LEU A 101 -0.43 -10.79 -0.80
CA LEU A 101 -0.77 -9.40 -0.48
C LEU A 101 -0.76 -8.49 -1.71
N ARG A 102 0.22 -8.65 -2.60
CA ARG A 102 0.30 -7.90 -3.86
C ARG A 102 -0.92 -8.15 -4.75
N TYR A 103 -1.37 -9.40 -4.88
CA TYR A 103 -2.60 -9.71 -5.62
C TYR A 103 -3.86 -9.14 -4.95
N SER A 104 -3.95 -9.22 -3.62
CA SER A 104 -5.05 -8.56 -2.88
C SER A 104 -5.05 -7.04 -3.09
N LEU A 105 -3.87 -6.41 -3.18
CA LEU A 105 -3.73 -4.99 -3.49
C LEU A 105 -4.18 -4.65 -4.93
N TYR A 106 -3.97 -5.52 -5.92
CA TYR A 106 -4.52 -5.31 -7.27
C TYR A 106 -6.04 -5.33 -7.29
N THR A 107 -6.62 -6.31 -6.60
CA THR A 107 -8.07 -6.44 -6.47
C THR A 107 -8.67 -5.21 -5.77
N LEU A 108 -8.11 -4.82 -4.62
CA LEU A 108 -8.58 -3.65 -3.90
C LEU A 108 -8.36 -2.34 -4.66
N GLU A 109 -7.27 -2.20 -5.40
CA GLU A 109 -7.08 -1.04 -6.28
C GLU A 109 -8.25 -0.93 -7.25
N LYS A 110 -8.56 -2.00 -7.99
CA LYS A 110 -9.67 -2.00 -8.95
C LYS A 110 -11.00 -1.65 -8.29
N GLU A 111 -11.34 -2.29 -7.17
CA GLU A 111 -12.60 -2.05 -6.47
C GLU A 111 -12.69 -0.61 -5.95
N CYS A 112 -11.61 -0.07 -5.39
CA CYS A 112 -11.57 1.33 -4.94
C CYS A 112 -11.75 2.29 -6.11
N MET A 113 -11.09 2.05 -7.26
CA MET A 113 -11.22 2.93 -8.43
C MET A 113 -12.63 2.92 -9.01
N VAL A 114 -13.29 1.76 -9.06
CA VAL A 114 -14.70 1.65 -9.47
C VAL A 114 -15.58 2.44 -8.50
N PHE A 115 -15.46 2.17 -7.20
CA PHE A 115 -16.23 2.87 -6.17
C PHE A 115 -16.07 4.40 -6.29
N LEU A 116 -14.84 4.89 -6.42
CA LEU A 116 -14.55 6.33 -6.50
C LEU A 116 -15.06 6.97 -7.80
N ASN A 117 -15.05 6.24 -8.91
CA ASN A 117 -15.56 6.72 -10.19
C ASN A 117 -17.09 6.80 -10.23
N ASP A 118 -17.77 5.94 -9.44
CA ASP A 118 -19.22 5.91 -9.32
C ASP A 118 -19.77 6.99 -8.37
N LEU A 119 -18.89 7.67 -7.61
CA LEU A 119 -19.30 8.79 -6.77
C LEU A 119 -19.79 9.97 -7.62
N PRO A 120 -20.85 10.67 -7.19
CA PRO A 120 -21.33 11.84 -7.90
C PRO A 120 -20.24 12.92 -7.96
N LYS A 121 -19.89 13.34 -9.18
CA LYS A 121 -18.83 14.34 -9.45
C LYS A 121 -19.09 15.72 -8.82
N ASN A 122 -20.28 15.95 -8.26
CA ASN A 122 -20.73 17.23 -7.70
C ASN A 122 -20.83 17.21 -6.17
N SER A 123 -19.72 16.99 -5.44
CA SER A 123 -19.74 17.22 -3.98
C SER A 123 -18.41 17.58 -3.31
N PHE A 124 -17.33 17.82 -4.06
CA PHE A 124 -16.00 18.03 -3.44
C PHE A 124 -15.28 19.35 -3.83
N PHE A 125 -15.94 20.29 -4.52
CA PHE A 125 -15.40 21.63 -4.81
C PHE A 125 -16.33 22.78 -4.39
N SER A 126 -16.89 22.69 -3.19
CA SER A 126 -17.51 23.83 -2.52
C SER A 126 -16.82 24.02 -1.18
N VAL A 127 -15.60 24.56 -1.22
CA VAL A 127 -15.05 25.27 -0.07
C VAL A 127 -15.30 26.74 -0.38
N GLU A 128 -16.35 27.29 0.24
CA GLU A 128 -16.44 28.74 0.49
C GLU A 128 -15.37 29.16 1.50
#